data_AF-A0A2V5JGK8-F1
#
_entry.id   AF-A0A2V5JGK8-F1
#
_cell.length_a   1.000
_cell.length_b   1.000
_cell.length_c   1.000
_cell.angle_alpha   90.00
_cell.angle_beta   90.00
_cell.angle_gamma   90.00
#
_symmetry.space_group_name_H-M   'P 1'
#
loop_
_entity.id
_entity.type
_entity.pdbx_description
1 polymer ?
#
loop_
_entity_poly.entity_id
_entity_poly.type
_entity_poly.pdbx_seq_one_letter_code
_entity_poly.pdbx_strand_id
1 'polypeptide(L)'
;MPKLVRWKSRASLHSELVVFWGRAGTVQTRHIGNNWVPLLYLALLFLFSSAVSMMTLRGNGASALFFVLSSVLVGGLSAYWLWKNPSWWLAPRNHYLYLLGGIAAGILLTAIAPFLNGAGPWFILGAALGVYGYFERLRLLMTVGGAVAVTGILAMVIRADVWGGVLQLLSAAILAFGANKLYVLRNGRRREALDSDPNFIGSFEEFDPEEALRP
;
A
#
# COMPACT_ATOMS: atom_id res chain seq x y z
N MET A 1 1.90 -38.15 60.89
CA MET A 1 2.33 -38.69 59.58
C MET A 1 2.56 -37.53 58.61
N PRO A 2 3.81 -37.12 58.32
CA PRO A 2 4.09 -36.04 57.39
C PRO A 2 4.15 -36.53 55.94
N LYS A 3 3.52 -35.78 55.02
CA LYS A 3 3.51 -36.03 53.57
C LYS A 3 4.85 -35.58 52.94
N LEU A 4 5.52 -36.52 52.28
CA LEU A 4 6.72 -36.29 51.46
C LEU A 4 6.35 -35.46 50.22
N VAL A 5 6.89 -34.24 50.14
CA VAL A 5 6.87 -33.39 48.94
C VAL A 5 7.94 -33.89 47.97
N ARG A 6 7.50 -34.46 46.85
CA ARG A 6 8.34 -35.03 45.79
C ARG A 6 8.99 -33.89 44.99
N TRP A 7 10.28 -33.66 45.23
CA TRP A 7 11.10 -32.70 44.47
C TRP A 7 11.18 -33.14 42.99
N LYS A 8 10.55 -32.38 42.10
CA LYS A 8 10.65 -32.57 40.65
C LYS A 8 12.00 -32.00 40.18
N SER A 9 12.83 -32.86 39.59
CA SER A 9 14.19 -32.58 39.16
C SER A 9 14.28 -31.39 38.18
N ARG A 10 15.22 -30.46 38.45
CA ARG A 10 15.49 -29.23 37.65
C ARG A 10 15.83 -29.49 36.18
N ALA A 11 16.11 -30.73 35.78
CA ALA A 11 16.48 -31.06 34.41
C ALA A 11 15.33 -30.92 33.39
N SER A 12 14.06 -31.05 33.79
CA SER A 12 12.94 -30.92 32.82
C SER A 12 12.56 -29.48 32.47
N LEU A 13 13.10 -28.48 33.18
CA LEU A 13 12.82 -27.06 32.90
C LEU A 13 13.68 -26.52 31.76
N HIS A 14 14.88 -27.08 31.55
CA HIS A 14 15.74 -26.64 30.45
C HIS A 14 15.26 -27.12 29.08
N SER A 15 14.63 -28.30 29.00
CA SER A 15 14.07 -28.79 27.73
C SER A 15 12.83 -28.02 27.28
N GLU A 16 12.01 -27.52 28.20
CA GLU A 16 10.85 -26.68 27.83
C GLU A 16 11.26 -25.27 27.40
N LEU A 17 12.33 -24.72 27.98
CA LEU A 17 12.86 -23.41 27.57
C LEU A 17 13.41 -23.43 26.14
N VAL A 18 14.04 -24.52 25.69
CA VAL A 18 14.56 -24.63 24.31
C VAL A 18 13.43 -24.75 23.29
N VAL A 19 12.33 -25.44 23.64
CA VAL A 19 11.12 -25.51 22.77
C VAL A 19 10.41 -24.14 22.69
N PHE A 20 10.45 -23.34 23.75
CA PHE A 20 9.85 -22.00 23.76
C PHE A 20 10.62 -20.99 22.89
N TRP A 21 11.95 -21.14 22.78
CA TRP A 21 12.79 -20.30 21.91
C TRP A 21 12.93 -20.82 20.47
N GLY A 22 12.67 -22.11 20.23
CA GLY A 22 12.66 -22.72 18.90
C GLY A 22 11.46 -22.33 18.01
N ARG A 23 10.46 -21.62 18.56
CA ARG A 23 9.40 -20.98 17.78
C ARG A 23 9.90 -19.63 17.23
N ALA A 24 11.07 -19.65 16.59
CA ALA A 24 11.43 -18.65 15.61
C ALA A 24 10.27 -18.60 14.62
N GLY A 25 9.46 -17.56 14.73
CA GLY A 25 8.31 -17.35 13.88
C GLY A 25 8.81 -17.55 12.46
N THR A 26 8.20 -18.50 11.75
CA THR A 26 8.33 -18.56 10.31
C THR A 26 8.13 -17.13 9.85
N VAL A 27 9.17 -16.53 9.25
CA VAL A 27 9.07 -15.20 8.65
C VAL A 27 7.99 -15.39 7.62
N GLN A 28 6.76 -15.06 8.00
CA GLN A 28 5.60 -15.18 7.15
C GLN A 28 5.94 -14.23 6.02
N THR A 29 6.35 -14.81 4.89
CA THR A 29 6.76 -14.07 3.71
C THR A 29 5.54 -13.27 3.33
N ARG A 30 5.49 -12.02 3.81
CA ARG A 30 4.34 -11.15 3.68
C ARG A 30 4.29 -10.82 2.20
N HIS A 31 3.58 -11.62 1.42
CA HIS A 31 3.39 -11.38 0.00
C HIS A 31 2.80 -9.98 -0.16
N ILE A 32 3.38 -9.19 -1.04
CA ILE A 32 2.90 -7.84 -1.34
C ILE A 32 2.19 -7.93 -2.68
N GLY A 33 0.89 -7.67 -2.65
CA GLY A 33 0.03 -7.67 -3.84
C GLY A 33 0.38 -6.56 -4.81
N ASN A 34 -0.26 -6.59 -5.98
CA ASN A 34 0.03 -5.71 -7.12
C ASN A 34 -0.58 -4.31 -6.99
N ASN A 35 -0.72 -3.83 -5.75
CA ASN A 35 -1.45 -2.63 -5.38
C ASN A 35 -0.71 -1.33 -5.72
N TRP A 36 0.56 -1.42 -6.17
CA TRP A 36 1.36 -0.25 -6.55
C TRP A 36 0.81 0.46 -7.80
N VAL A 37 0.19 -0.28 -8.73
CA VAL A 37 -0.36 0.30 -9.97
C VAL A 37 -1.63 1.13 -9.72
N PRO A 38 -2.66 0.63 -8.98
CA PRO A 38 -3.79 1.46 -8.60
C PRO A 38 -3.39 2.75 -7.87
N LEU A 39 -2.39 2.69 -6.98
CA LEU A 39 -1.85 3.88 -6.32
C LEU A 39 -1.21 4.87 -7.30
N LEU A 40 -0.47 4.35 -8.29
CA LEU A 40 0.12 5.18 -9.34
C LEU A 40 -0.98 5.86 -10.17
N TYR A 41 -2.04 5.15 -10.54
CA TYR A 41 -3.19 5.74 -11.24
C TYR A 41 -3.87 6.83 -10.42
N LEU A 42 -4.01 6.64 -9.10
CA LEU A 42 -4.50 7.69 -8.20
C LEU A 42 -3.53 8.88 -8.17
N ALA A 43 -2.22 8.67 -8.09
CA ALA A 43 -1.24 9.76 -8.13
C ALA A 43 -1.37 10.58 -9.42
N LEU A 44 -1.50 9.91 -10.56
CA LEU A 44 -1.72 10.55 -11.86
C LEU A 44 -3.05 11.31 -11.92
N LEU A 45 -4.11 10.78 -11.31
CA LEU A 45 -5.39 11.48 -11.19
C LEU A 45 -5.23 12.80 -10.43
N PHE A 46 -4.53 12.79 -9.30
CA PHE A 46 -4.29 14.01 -8.52
C PHE A 46 -3.40 15.01 -9.26
N LEU A 47 -2.35 14.56 -9.96
CA LEU A 47 -1.51 15.43 -10.79
C LEU A 47 -2.31 16.07 -11.93
N PHE A 48 -3.08 15.26 -12.66
CA PHE A 48 -3.86 15.74 -13.80
C PHE A 48 -5.00 16.66 -13.35
N SER A 49 -5.63 16.35 -12.21
CA SER A 49 -6.61 17.24 -11.58
C SER A 49 -6.00 18.59 -11.20
N SER A 50 -4.80 18.60 -10.61
CA SER A 50 -4.09 19.83 -10.28
C SER A 50 -3.75 20.66 -11.51
N ALA A 51 -3.28 20.01 -12.58
CA ALA A 51 -2.98 20.70 -13.84
C ALA A 51 -4.25 21.33 -14.45
N VAL A 52 -5.34 20.56 -14.54
CA VAL A 52 -6.62 21.06 -15.07
C VAL A 52 -7.17 22.19 -14.20
N SER A 53 -7.06 22.08 -12.88
CA SER A 53 -7.56 23.11 -11.97
C SER A 53 -6.78 24.42 -12.06
N MET A 54 -5.46 24.36 -12.26
CA MET A 54 -4.65 25.55 -12.54
C MET A 54 -5.09 26.25 -13.84
N MET A 55 -5.46 25.49 -14.87
CA MET A 55 -5.89 26.05 -16.16
C MET A 55 -7.32 26.61 -16.14
N THR A 56 -8.22 26.00 -15.38
CA THR A 56 -9.68 26.25 -15.48
C THR A 56 -10.29 26.95 -14.27
N LEU A 57 -9.67 26.83 -13.09
CA LEU A 57 -10.26 27.25 -11.81
C LEU A 57 -9.29 28.06 -10.94
N ARG A 58 -8.35 28.79 -11.58
CA ARG A 58 -7.34 29.63 -10.90
C ARG A 58 -6.52 28.90 -9.81
N GLY A 59 -6.42 27.57 -9.91
CA GLY A 59 -5.63 26.77 -8.99
C GLY A 59 -6.34 26.26 -7.73
N ASN A 60 -7.66 26.48 -7.59
CA ASN A 60 -8.47 26.04 -6.42
C ASN A 60 -8.39 24.52 -6.14
N GLY A 61 -7.89 23.72 -7.09
CA GLY A 61 -7.58 22.30 -6.92
C GLY A 61 -8.81 21.40 -6.75
N ALA A 62 -10.04 21.90 -6.86
CA ALA A 62 -11.21 21.13 -6.44
C ALA A 62 -12.37 21.21 -7.45
N SER A 63 -12.22 20.52 -8.58
CA SER A 63 -13.35 20.30 -9.51
C SER A 63 -14.05 18.98 -9.17
N ALA A 64 -15.22 19.07 -8.55
CA ALA A 64 -16.00 17.90 -8.14
C ALA A 64 -16.33 16.99 -9.33
N LEU A 65 -16.80 17.55 -10.44
CA LEU A 65 -17.16 16.79 -11.64
C LEU A 65 -15.96 16.06 -12.23
N PHE A 66 -14.81 16.73 -12.30
CA PHE A 66 -13.58 16.12 -12.80
C PHE A 66 -13.17 14.94 -11.90
N PHE A 67 -13.17 15.13 -10.58
CA PHE A 67 -12.85 14.05 -9.65
C PHE A 67 -13.79 12.85 -9.80
N VAL A 68 -15.08 13.09 -9.96
CA VAL A 68 -16.07 12.00 -10.17
C VAL A 68 -15.71 11.21 -11.43
N LEU A 69 -15.58 11.88 -12.58
CA LEU A 69 -15.31 11.23 -13.86
C LEU A 69 -13.95 10.52 -13.88
N SER A 70 -12.91 11.19 -13.40
CA SER A 70 -11.56 10.61 -13.33
C SER A 70 -11.51 9.44 -12.35
N SER A 71 -12.24 9.48 -11.23
CA SER A 71 -12.28 8.36 -10.27
C SER A 71 -12.96 7.14 -10.86
N VAL A 72 -14.03 7.33 -11.65
CA VAL A 72 -14.67 6.22 -12.38
C VAL A 72 -13.69 5.61 -13.38
N LEU A 73 -13.00 6.45 -14.16
CA LEU A 73 -12.00 5.99 -15.13
C LEU A 73 -10.85 5.23 -14.45
N VAL A 74 -10.24 5.82 -13.42
CA VAL A 74 -9.14 5.21 -12.67
C VAL A 74 -9.60 3.95 -11.94
N GLY A 75 -10.83 3.94 -11.41
CA GLY A 75 -11.43 2.75 -10.81
C GLY A 75 -11.57 1.61 -11.82
N GLY A 76 -12.06 1.91 -13.03
CA GLY A 76 -12.17 0.95 -14.13
C GLY A 76 -10.81 0.40 -14.57
N LEU A 77 -9.82 1.28 -14.77
CA LEU A 77 -8.44 0.88 -15.11
C LEU A 77 -7.79 0.05 -14.01
N SER A 78 -8.00 0.42 -12.74
CA SER A 78 -7.49 -0.33 -11.59
C SER A 78 -8.14 -1.70 -11.48
N ALA A 79 -9.46 -1.79 -11.68
CA ALA A 79 -10.18 -3.05 -11.67
C ALA A 79 -9.72 -3.98 -12.80
N TYR A 80 -9.58 -3.43 -14.02
CA TYR A 80 -9.04 -4.18 -15.16
C TYR A 80 -7.62 -4.68 -14.90
N TRP A 81 -6.74 -3.82 -14.35
CA TRP A 81 -5.39 -4.19 -13.99
C TRP A 81 -5.37 -5.30 -12.94
N LEU A 82 -6.15 -5.17 -11.86
CA LEU A 82 -6.23 -6.16 -10.78
C LEU A 82 -6.84 -7.48 -11.25
N TRP A 83 -7.72 -7.47 -12.26
CA TRP A 83 -8.21 -8.70 -12.88
C TRP A 83 -7.09 -9.45 -13.60
N LYS A 84 -6.23 -8.75 -14.35
CA LYS A 84 -5.07 -9.35 -15.02
C LYS A 84 -3.93 -9.69 -14.06
N ASN A 85 -3.81 -8.94 -12.96
CA ASN A 85 -2.71 -8.97 -12.01
C ASN A 85 -3.27 -9.04 -10.58
N PRO A 86 -3.83 -10.19 -10.16
CA PRO A 86 -4.54 -10.29 -8.89
C PRO A 86 -3.68 -9.83 -7.71
N SER A 87 -4.27 -8.99 -6.87
CA SER A 87 -3.72 -8.66 -5.56
C SER A 87 -3.99 -9.80 -4.59
N TRP A 88 -3.38 -9.74 -3.40
CA TRP A 88 -3.81 -10.60 -2.31
C TRP A 88 -5.12 -10.01 -1.78
N TRP A 89 -6.19 -10.80 -1.70
CA TRP A 89 -7.45 -10.41 -1.10
C TRP A 89 -7.56 -11.13 0.24
N LEU A 90 -7.11 -10.47 1.32
CA LEU A 90 -7.13 -11.06 2.66
C LEU A 90 -8.52 -11.03 3.30
N ALA A 91 -9.35 -10.05 2.95
CA ALA A 91 -10.69 -9.91 3.48
C ALA A 91 -11.73 -10.71 2.67
N PRO A 92 -12.92 -10.99 3.23
CA PRO A 92 -14.02 -11.58 2.46
C PRO A 92 -14.43 -10.69 1.29
N ARG A 93 -14.76 -11.28 0.12
CA ARG A 93 -15.14 -10.55 -1.11
C ARG A 93 -16.18 -9.45 -0.89
N ASN A 94 -17.17 -9.70 -0.02
CA ASN A 94 -18.23 -8.75 0.31
C ASN A 94 -17.69 -7.42 0.84
N HIS A 95 -16.57 -7.43 1.57
CA HIS A 95 -15.98 -6.20 2.12
C HIS A 95 -15.48 -5.26 1.01
N TYR A 96 -14.90 -5.82 -0.05
CA TYR A 96 -14.45 -5.04 -1.20
C TYR A 96 -15.63 -4.51 -2.02
N LEU A 97 -16.72 -5.27 -2.12
CA LEU A 97 -17.96 -4.79 -2.76
C LEU A 97 -18.58 -3.63 -1.98
N TYR A 98 -18.65 -3.73 -0.64
CA TYR A 98 -19.12 -2.63 0.20
C TYR A 98 -18.21 -1.42 0.12
N LEU A 99 -16.89 -1.62 0.05
CA LEU A 99 -15.94 -0.53 -0.14
C LEU A 99 -16.15 0.15 -1.49
N LEU A 100 -16.28 -0.61 -2.58
CA LEU A 100 -16.53 -0.06 -3.92
C LEU A 100 -17.85 0.73 -3.96
N GLY A 101 -18.92 0.16 -3.41
CA GLY A 101 -20.21 0.85 -3.31
C GLY A 101 -20.13 2.11 -2.45
N GLY A 102 -19.42 2.05 -1.32
CA GLY A 102 -19.19 3.17 -0.42
C GLY A 102 -18.35 4.28 -1.06
N ILE A 103 -17.34 3.94 -1.86
CA ILE A 103 -16.55 4.91 -2.64
C ILE A 103 -17.44 5.62 -3.65
N ALA A 104 -18.20 4.87 -4.46
CA ALA A 104 -19.04 5.44 -5.49
C ALA A 104 -20.12 6.37 -4.89
N ALA A 105 -20.84 5.90 -3.87
CA ALA A 105 -21.83 6.69 -3.17
C ALA A 105 -21.21 7.90 -2.48
N GLY A 106 -20.09 7.71 -1.77
CA GLY A 106 -19.39 8.78 -1.05
C GLY A 106 -18.90 9.88 -2.00
N ILE A 107 -18.28 9.52 -3.12
CA ILE A 107 -17.83 10.46 -4.14
C ILE A 107 -19.01 11.26 -4.70
N LEU A 108 -20.11 10.61 -5.06
CA LEU A 108 -21.28 11.29 -5.61
C LEU A 108 -21.94 12.23 -4.59
N LEU A 109 -22.18 11.75 -3.37
CA LEU A 109 -22.82 12.54 -2.31
C LEU A 109 -21.97 13.75 -1.93
N THR A 110 -20.65 13.56 -1.79
CA THR A 110 -19.75 14.65 -1.40
C THR A 110 -19.42 15.60 -2.55
N ALA A 111 -19.56 15.16 -3.81
CA ALA A 111 -19.44 16.05 -4.96
C ALA A 111 -20.60 17.05 -5.08
N ILE A 112 -21.80 16.67 -4.63
CA ILE A 112 -23.01 17.51 -4.69
C ILE A 112 -23.04 18.52 -3.54
N ALA A 113 -22.38 18.22 -2.41
CA ALA A 113 -22.38 19.06 -1.23
C ALA A 113 -21.57 20.37 -1.44
N PRO A 114 -22.22 21.54 -1.56
CA PRO A 114 -21.53 22.79 -1.92
C PRO A 114 -20.56 23.27 -0.83
N PHE A 115 -20.84 22.94 0.44
CA PHE A 115 -20.00 23.32 1.57
C PHE A 115 -18.66 22.58 1.63
N LEU A 116 -18.47 21.53 0.82
CA LEU A 116 -17.22 20.78 0.72
C LEU A 116 -16.26 21.34 -0.34
N ASN A 117 -16.61 22.45 -1.00
CA ASN A 117 -15.76 23.15 -1.98
C ASN A 117 -15.21 22.23 -3.08
N GLY A 118 -15.92 21.15 -3.43
CA GLY A 118 -15.47 20.16 -4.42
C GLY A 118 -14.32 19.24 -3.97
N ALA A 119 -13.81 19.38 -2.73
CA ALA A 119 -12.79 18.51 -2.13
C ALA A 119 -13.38 17.24 -1.49
N GLY A 120 -14.71 17.11 -1.48
CA GLY A 120 -15.44 15.93 -1.02
C GLY A 120 -14.90 14.59 -1.54
N PRO A 121 -14.87 14.39 -2.88
CA PRO A 121 -14.36 13.17 -3.50
C PRO A 121 -12.92 12.83 -3.10
N TRP A 122 -12.07 13.84 -2.94
CA TRP A 122 -10.68 13.66 -2.52
C TRP A 122 -10.60 13.05 -1.12
N PHE A 123 -11.33 13.59 -0.15
CA PHE A 123 -11.40 12.99 1.19
C PHE A 123 -11.87 11.53 1.15
N ILE A 124 -12.93 11.24 0.37
CA ILE A 124 -13.48 9.88 0.24
C ILE A 124 -12.44 8.91 -0.35
N LEU A 125 -11.70 9.31 -1.38
CA LEU A 125 -10.63 8.50 -1.96
C LEU A 125 -9.52 8.18 -0.94
N GLY A 126 -9.10 9.17 -0.16
CA GLY A 126 -8.11 8.97 0.91
C GLY A 126 -8.62 8.01 2.01
N ALA A 127 -9.84 8.24 2.49
CA ALA A 127 -10.47 7.38 3.50
C ALA A 127 -10.63 5.94 3.00
N ALA A 128 -11.06 5.76 1.75
CA ALA A 128 -11.20 4.47 1.12
C ALA A 128 -9.88 3.72 0.98
N LEU A 129 -8.79 4.43 0.65
CA LEU A 129 -7.45 3.85 0.62
C LEU A 129 -7.01 3.39 2.02
N GLY A 130 -7.38 4.14 3.05
CA GLY A 130 -7.16 3.77 4.45
C GLY A 130 -7.89 2.48 4.84
N VAL A 131 -9.18 2.39 4.53
CA VAL A 131 -10.02 1.19 4.78
C VAL A 131 -9.52 -0.01 3.97
N TYR A 132 -9.14 0.20 2.71
CA TYR A 132 -8.51 -0.83 1.89
C TYR A 132 -7.20 -1.33 2.52
N GLY A 133 -6.35 -0.42 2.99
CA GLY A 133 -5.14 -0.76 3.74
C GLY A 133 -5.43 -1.58 5.00
N TYR A 134 -6.52 -1.26 5.70
CA TYR A 134 -7.00 -2.03 6.85
C TYR A 134 -7.38 -3.47 6.48
N PHE A 135 -8.15 -3.67 5.41
CA PHE A 135 -8.50 -5.00 4.90
C PHE A 135 -7.27 -5.83 4.52
N GLU A 136 -6.28 -5.18 3.89
CA GLU A 136 -5.02 -5.83 3.49
C GLU A 136 -3.98 -5.93 4.62
N ARG A 137 -4.29 -5.46 5.83
CA ARG A 137 -3.35 -5.36 6.97
C ARG A 137 -2.03 -4.65 6.61
N LEU A 138 -2.10 -3.73 5.65
CA LEU A 138 -0.95 -3.02 5.09
C LEU A 138 -0.88 -1.61 5.65
N ARG A 139 -0.10 -1.42 6.72
CA ARG A 139 0.05 -0.14 7.44
C ARG A 139 0.43 1.02 6.51
N LEU A 140 1.25 0.76 5.49
CA LEU A 140 1.64 1.77 4.50
C LEU A 140 0.43 2.38 3.77
N LEU A 141 -0.55 1.56 3.37
CA LEU A 141 -1.77 2.05 2.72
C LEU A 141 -2.65 2.82 3.69
N MET A 142 -2.72 2.38 4.95
CA MET A 142 -3.44 3.12 5.99
C MET A 142 -2.85 4.52 6.19
N THR A 143 -1.52 4.65 6.26
CA THR A 143 -0.84 5.94 6.44
C THR A 143 -0.95 6.83 5.22
N VAL A 144 -0.79 6.27 4.01
CA VAL A 144 -0.91 7.02 2.75
C VAL A 144 -2.35 7.50 2.57
N GLY A 145 -3.34 6.63 2.78
CA GLY A 145 -4.75 6.99 2.72
C GLY A 145 -5.15 8.04 3.75
N GLY A 146 -4.70 7.87 5.00
CA GLY A 146 -4.92 8.85 6.06
C GLY A 146 -4.32 10.22 5.72
N ALA A 147 -3.09 10.26 5.22
CA ALA A 147 -2.45 11.52 4.82
C ALA A 147 -3.19 12.20 3.66
N VAL A 148 -3.63 11.44 2.65
CA VAL A 148 -4.45 11.97 1.53
C VAL A 148 -5.84 12.44 2.00
N ALA A 149 -6.44 11.76 2.98
CA ALA A 149 -7.71 12.20 3.56
C ALA A 149 -7.53 13.52 4.33
N VAL A 150 -6.45 13.66 5.10
CA VAL A 150 -6.11 14.88 5.84
C VAL A 150 -5.88 16.05 4.89
N THR A 151 -5.16 15.86 3.78
CA THR A 151 -4.98 16.93 2.79
C THR A 151 -6.31 17.34 2.15
N GLY A 152 -7.22 16.39 1.92
CA GLY A 152 -8.58 16.67 1.46
C GLY A 152 -9.40 17.49 2.47
N ILE A 153 -9.32 17.16 3.76
CA ILE A 153 -9.96 17.95 4.83
C ILE A 153 -9.36 19.36 4.88
N LEU A 154 -8.04 19.49 4.81
CA LEU A 154 -7.37 20.79 4.81
C LEU A 154 -7.81 21.63 3.61
N ALA A 155 -7.98 21.04 2.43
CA ALA A 155 -8.50 21.72 1.26
C ALA A 155 -9.96 22.16 1.42
N MET A 156 -10.78 21.46 2.22
CA MET A 156 -12.13 21.91 2.55
C MET A 156 -12.13 23.14 3.47
N VAL A 157 -11.20 23.19 4.43
CA VAL A 157 -11.15 24.21 5.48
C VAL A 157 -10.42 25.48 5.03
N ILE A 158 -9.33 25.34 4.27
CA ILE A 158 -8.50 26.45 3.80
C ILE A 158 -9.09 27.06 2.54
N ARG A 159 -9.75 28.21 2.66
CA ARG A 159 -10.44 28.91 1.56
C ARG A 159 -9.53 29.73 0.64
N ALA A 160 -8.26 29.36 0.52
CA ALA A 160 -7.31 30.10 -0.30
C ALA A 160 -6.97 29.28 -1.55
N ASP A 161 -7.31 29.82 -2.72
CA ASP A 161 -7.29 29.11 -4.01
C ASP A 161 -5.96 28.40 -4.27
N VAL A 162 -4.82 29.04 -3.97
CA VAL A 162 -3.48 28.48 -4.22
C VAL A 162 -3.20 27.24 -3.37
N TRP A 163 -3.77 27.15 -2.17
CA TRP A 163 -3.53 26.04 -1.25
C TRP A 163 -4.20 24.75 -1.71
N GLY A 164 -5.34 24.83 -2.40
CA GLY A 164 -6.02 23.66 -2.95
C GLY A 164 -5.13 22.90 -3.93
N GLY A 165 -4.54 23.60 -4.90
CA GLY A 165 -3.59 23.01 -5.85
C GLY A 165 -2.32 22.46 -5.17
N VAL A 166 -1.74 23.18 -4.20
CA VAL A 166 -0.56 22.69 -3.46
C VAL A 166 -0.86 21.40 -2.70
N LEU A 167 -2.02 21.33 -2.03
CA LEU A 167 -2.44 20.14 -1.29
C LEU A 167 -2.74 18.95 -2.22
N GLN A 168 -3.21 19.21 -3.45
CA GLN A 168 -3.36 18.16 -4.47
C GLN A 168 -2.00 17.61 -4.92
N LEU A 169 -1.03 18.49 -5.19
CA LEU A 169 0.34 18.08 -5.53
C LEU A 169 0.98 17.29 -4.40
N LEU A 170 0.74 17.70 -3.14
CA LEU A 170 1.19 16.96 -1.96
C LEU A 170 0.55 15.56 -1.91
N SER A 171 -0.74 15.45 -2.20
CA SER A 171 -1.44 14.16 -2.25
C SER A 171 -0.91 13.26 -3.35
N ALA A 172 -0.66 13.81 -4.54
CA ALA A 172 0.00 13.10 -5.63
C ALA A 172 1.39 12.60 -5.22
N ALA A 173 2.20 13.44 -4.56
CA ALA A 173 3.53 13.06 -4.07
C ALA A 173 3.46 11.92 -3.03
N ILE A 174 2.52 12.00 -2.09
CA ILE A 174 2.27 10.96 -1.08
C ILE A 174 1.88 9.63 -1.75
N LEU A 175 0.96 9.67 -2.73
CA LEU A 175 0.52 8.49 -3.46
C LEU A 175 1.66 7.90 -4.32
N ALA A 176 2.42 8.74 -5.02
CA ALA A 176 3.58 8.32 -5.81
C ALA A 176 4.67 7.68 -4.93
N PHE A 177 4.93 8.25 -3.76
CA PHE A 177 5.83 7.66 -2.78
C PHE A 177 5.33 6.30 -2.29
N GLY A 178 4.04 6.19 -1.95
CA GLY A 178 3.40 4.94 -1.57
C GLY A 178 3.48 3.87 -2.66
N ALA A 179 3.22 4.25 -3.92
CA ALA A 179 3.36 3.40 -5.09
C ALA A 179 4.80 2.90 -5.26
N ASN A 180 5.78 3.81 -5.21
CA ASN A 180 7.19 3.46 -5.33
C ASN A 180 7.64 2.51 -4.21
N LYS A 181 7.24 2.78 -2.96
CA LYS A 181 7.57 1.87 -1.83
C LYS A 181 6.96 0.48 -2.04
N LEU A 182 5.72 0.36 -2.51
CA LEU A 182 5.14 -0.95 -2.82
C LEU A 182 5.80 -1.65 -4.01
N TYR A 183 6.19 -0.89 -5.03
CA TYR A 183 6.95 -1.40 -6.17
C TYR A 183 8.29 -1.97 -5.70
N VAL A 184 9.04 -1.21 -4.91
CA VAL A 184 10.33 -1.66 -4.33
C VAL A 184 10.14 -2.87 -3.42
N LEU A 185 9.11 -2.89 -2.57
CA LEU A 185 8.89 -4.04 -1.68
C LEU A 185 8.46 -5.32 -2.42
N ARG A 186 7.85 -5.18 -3.60
CA ARG A 186 7.47 -6.31 -4.48
C ARG A 186 8.66 -6.82 -5.32
N ASN A 187 9.41 -5.91 -5.94
CA ASN A 187 10.47 -6.25 -6.89
C ASN A 187 11.87 -6.31 -6.27
N GLY A 188 12.11 -5.57 -5.19
CA GLY A 188 13.40 -5.51 -4.49
C GLY A 188 13.75 -6.79 -3.73
N ARG A 189 12.75 -7.54 -3.23
CA ARG A 189 12.98 -8.84 -2.55
C ARG A 189 13.58 -9.93 -3.45
N ARG A 190 13.52 -9.79 -4.78
CA ARG A 190 14.17 -10.73 -5.69
C ARG A 190 15.69 -10.57 -5.77
N ARG A 191 16.24 -9.40 -5.41
CA ARG A 191 17.70 -9.17 -5.47
C ARG A 191 18.41 -9.71 -4.23
N GLU A 192 17.85 -9.46 -3.05
CA GLU A 192 18.45 -9.93 -1.78
C GLU A 192 18.48 -11.46 -1.68
N ALA A 193 17.46 -12.16 -2.19
CA ALA A 193 17.45 -13.63 -2.20
C ALA A 193 18.40 -14.25 -3.25
N LEU A 194 18.83 -13.49 -4.25
CA LEU A 194 19.86 -13.92 -5.21
C LEU A 194 21.27 -13.66 -4.65
N ASP A 195 21.48 -12.54 -3.96
CA ASP A 195 22.76 -12.19 -3.34
C ASP A 195 23.04 -12.96 -2.04
N SER A 196 22.01 -13.54 -1.40
CA SER A 196 22.15 -14.32 -0.17
C SER A 196 22.16 -15.83 -0.38
N ASP A 197 22.17 -16.32 -1.63
CA ASP A 197 22.44 -17.72 -1.90
C ASP A 197 23.96 -17.92 -1.76
N PRO A 198 24.47 -18.65 -0.75
CA PRO A 198 25.90 -18.96 -0.66
C PRO A 198 26.39 -19.81 -1.85
N ASN A 199 25.47 -20.35 -2.67
CA ASN A 199 25.78 -20.97 -3.95
C ASN A 199 25.88 -19.97 -5.12
N PHE A 200 25.60 -18.68 -4.89
CA PHE A 200 25.87 -17.56 -5.80
C PHE A 200 27.18 -16.85 -5.42
N ILE A 201 28.12 -17.59 -4.82
CA ILE A 201 29.54 -17.35 -5.10
C ILE A 201 29.70 -17.73 -6.57
N GLY A 202 30.37 -16.87 -7.34
CA GLY A 202 30.52 -17.05 -8.76
C GLY A 202 30.87 -18.48 -9.15
N SER A 203 30.47 -18.81 -10.37
CA SER A 203 31.34 -19.54 -11.28
C SER A 203 32.77 -18.98 -11.22
N PHE A 204 33.50 -19.27 -10.15
CA PHE A 204 34.82 -19.80 -10.32
C PHE A 204 34.55 -21.06 -11.12
N GLU A 205 34.78 -20.98 -12.43
CA GLU A 205 35.27 -22.13 -13.15
C GLU A 205 36.23 -22.83 -12.17
N GLU A 206 35.84 -24.02 -11.70
CA GLU A 206 36.81 -24.94 -11.13
C GLU A 206 37.88 -25.02 -12.20
N PHE A 207 39.00 -24.33 -11.95
CA PHE A 207 40.18 -24.44 -12.77
C PHE A 207 40.60 -25.89 -12.63
N ASP A 208 40.17 -26.75 -13.56
CA ASP A 208 40.54 -28.14 -13.59
C ASP A 208 42.04 -28.18 -13.94
N PRO A 209 42.92 -28.49 -12.97
CA PRO A 209 44.35 -28.50 -13.24
C PRO A 209 44.73 -29.58 -14.27
N GLU A 210 43.85 -30.54 -14.55
CA GLU A 210 44.06 -31.54 -15.61
C GLU A 210 43.79 -30.99 -17.02
N GLU A 211 42.93 -29.97 -17.16
CA GLU A 211 42.64 -29.34 -18.45
C GLU A 211 43.78 -28.42 -18.90
N ALA A 212 44.55 -27.86 -17.95
CA ALA A 212 45.76 -27.09 -18.20
C ALA A 212 47.00 -27.94 -18.58
N LEU A 213 46.93 -29.27 -18.44
CA LEU A 213 48.03 -30.21 -18.72
C LEU A 213 47.78 -31.12 -19.93
N ARG A 214 46.67 -30.94 -20.67
CA ARG A 214 46.45 -31.65 -21.93
C ARG A 214 47.33 -31.05 -23.04
N PRO A 215 48.20 -31.86 -23.70
CA PRO A 215 49.06 -31.41 -24.79
C PRO A 215 48.30 -31.09 -26.08
#